data_AF-A0A355GN72-F1
#
_entry.id   AF-A0A355GN72-F1
#
_cell.length_a   1.000
_cell.length_b   1.000
_cell.length_c   1.000
_cell.angle_alpha   90.00
_cell.angle_beta   90.00
_cell.angle_gamma   90.00
#
_symmetry.space_group_name_H-M   'P 1'
#
loop_
_entity.id
_entity.type
_entity.pdbx_description
1 polymer ?
#
loop_
_entity_poly.entity_id
_entity_poly.type
_entity_poly.pdbx_seq_one_letter_code
_entity_poly.pdbx_strand_id
1 'polypeptide(L)'
;MNQKAIRFNQPDPDAIPAEIAALGEIISTFPYPEQKQLADCYHKIVKYSQRRIEILNMLTDSLAQMRLDSKFLLFDLDMTREERDQAIAQLEEREW
;
A
#
# COMPACT_ATOMS: atom_id res chain seq x y z
N MET A 1 -15.02 -6.79 12.28
CA MET A 1 -14.01 -5.97 12.98
C MET A 1 -12.79 -5.87 12.06
N ASN A 2 -12.55 -4.70 11.46
CA ASN A 2 -11.37 -4.47 10.63
C ASN A 2 -10.15 -4.41 11.56
N GLN A 3 -9.40 -5.51 11.68
CA GLN A 3 -8.07 -5.47 12.27
C GLN A 3 -7.19 -4.64 11.34
N LYS A 4 -6.98 -3.38 11.72
CA LYS A 4 -5.93 -2.52 11.15
C LYS A 4 -4.63 -3.29 11.35
N ALA A 5 -4.15 -3.95 10.29
CA ALA A 5 -2.84 -4.58 10.31
C ALA A 5 -1.84 -3.53 10.80
N ILE A 6 -1.09 -3.84 11.85
CA ILE A 6 -0.07 -2.95 12.40
C ILE A 6 0.97 -2.78 11.29
N ARG A 7 0.94 -1.61 10.63
CA ARG A 7 1.82 -1.31 9.51
C ARG A 7 3.13 -0.77 10.06
N PHE A 8 4.11 -1.67 10.16
CA PHE A 8 5.48 -1.26 10.39
C PHE A 8 5.97 -0.58 9.11
N ASN A 9 6.17 0.74 9.16
CA ASN A 9 6.97 1.51 8.19
C ASN A 9 6.27 2.04 6.92
N GLN A 10 5.04 2.57 7.01
CA GLN A 10 4.58 3.46 5.93
C GLN A 10 5.08 4.89 6.16
N PRO A 11 5.79 5.49 5.19
CA PRO A 11 6.17 6.88 5.26
C PRO A 11 4.93 7.76 5.35
N ASP A 12 5.01 8.80 6.18
CA ASP A 12 3.98 9.82 6.34
C ASP A 12 3.62 10.42 4.96
N PRO A 13 2.34 10.42 4.54
CA PRO A 13 1.91 10.99 3.26
C PRO A 13 2.34 12.44 3.04
N ASP A 14 2.43 13.21 4.13
CA ASP A 14 2.80 14.61 4.08
C ASP A 14 4.32 14.82 4.15
N ALA A 15 5.07 13.76 4.50
CA ALA A 15 6.52 13.84 4.54
C ALA A 15 7.10 14.00 3.13
N ILE A 16 8.04 14.93 3.03
CA ILE A 16 8.93 15.07 1.88
C ILE A 16 10.33 14.60 2.26
N PRO A 17 11.11 14.08 1.30
CA PRO A 17 12.53 13.82 1.49
C PRO A 17 13.25 15.04 2.08
N ALA A 18 14.21 14.78 2.97
CA ALA A 18 14.94 15.83 3.69
C ALA A 18 15.66 16.79 2.73
N GLU A 19 16.12 16.29 1.59
CA GLU A 19 16.78 17.05 0.53
C GLU A 19 15.80 18.02 -0.15
N ILE A 20 14.54 17.62 -0.33
CA ILE A 20 13.49 18.49 -0.87
C ILE A 20 13.16 19.58 0.15
N ALA A 21 13.00 19.24 1.42
CA ALA A 21 12.79 20.23 2.47
C ALA A 21 13.93 21.26 2.55
N ALA A 22 15.18 20.79 2.55
CA ALA A 22 16.36 21.66 2.55
C ALA A 22 16.45 22.57 1.32
N LEU A 23 16.02 22.08 0.15
CA LEU A 23 15.95 22.91 -1.05
C LEU A 23 14.95 24.07 -0.89
N GLY A 24 13.81 23.83 -0.23
CA GLY A 24 12.84 24.88 0.08
C GLY A 24 13.43 26.01 0.92
N GLU A 25 14.20 25.67 1.96
CA GLU A 25 14.92 26.63 2.79
C GLU A 25 15.89 27.47 1.96
N ILE A 26 16.67 26.83 1.07
CA ILE A 26 17.59 27.54 0.18
C ILE A 26 16.84 28.50 -0.74
N ILE A 27 15.75 28.06 -1.38
CA ILE A 27 14.95 28.90 -2.29
C ILE A 27 14.38 30.12 -1.56
N SER A 28 14.02 29.98 -0.29
CA SER A 28 13.49 31.09 0.52
C SER A 28 14.48 32.26 0.68
N THR A 29 15.78 32.02 0.49
CA THR A 29 16.83 33.04 0.65
C THR A 29 17.07 33.88 -0.61
N PHE A 30 16.50 33.51 -1.76
CA PHE A 30 16.70 34.22 -3.02
C PHE A 30 15.91 35.54 -3.07
N PRO A 31 16.44 36.57 -3.75
CA PRO A 31 15.71 37.80 -4.01
C PRO A 31 14.62 37.62 -5.10
N TYR A 32 13.62 38.51 -5.09
CA TYR A 32 12.66 38.63 -6.19
C TYR A 32 13.36 39.16 -7.46
N PRO A 33 12.96 38.73 -8.68
CA PRO A 33 11.83 37.84 -9.00
C PRO A 33 12.19 36.35 -9.14
N GLU A 34 13.48 36.00 -9.12
CA GLU A 34 13.98 34.63 -9.33
C GLU A 34 13.42 33.65 -8.30
N GLN A 35 13.31 34.11 -7.04
CA GLN A 35 12.65 33.36 -5.97
C GLN A 35 11.25 32.88 -6.36
N LYS A 36 10.43 33.74 -6.97
CA LYS A 36 9.05 33.41 -7.31
C LYS A 36 8.98 32.31 -8.37
N GLN A 37 9.80 32.43 -9.42
CA GLN A 37 9.84 31.44 -10.50
C GLN A 37 10.28 30.06 -9.98
N LEU A 38 11.28 30.03 -9.10
CA LEU A 38 11.81 28.80 -8.54
C LEU A 38 10.87 28.19 -7.49
N ALA A 39 10.22 29.03 -6.69
CA ALA A 39 9.19 28.61 -5.73
C ALA A 39 8.04 27.89 -6.43
N ASP A 40 7.54 28.39 -7.56
CA ASP A 40 6.43 27.74 -8.28
C ASP A 40 6.80 26.33 -8.76
N CYS A 41 8.03 26.12 -9.27
CA CYS A 41 8.54 24.80 -9.63
C CYS A 41 8.72 23.91 -8.40
N TYR A 42 9.26 24.45 -7.31
CA TYR A 42 9.46 23.74 -6.06
C TYR A 42 8.15 23.20 -5.47
N HIS A 43 7.11 24.03 -5.39
CA HIS A 43 5.80 23.61 -4.88
C HIS A 43 5.20 22.46 -5.70
N LYS A 44 5.42 22.44 -7.03
CA LYS A 44 4.99 21.32 -7.87
C LYS A 44 5.74 20.04 -7.52
N ILE A 45 7.07 20.11 -7.32
CA ILE A 45 7.90 18.96 -6.95
C ILE A 45 7.46 18.40 -5.59
N VAL A 46 7.26 19.25 -4.59
CA VAL A 46 6.74 18.87 -3.26
C VAL A 46 5.42 18.11 -3.41
N LYS A 47 4.45 18.70 -4.14
CA LYS A 47 3.14 18.08 -4.38
C LYS A 47 3.25 16.72 -5.08
N TYR A 48 4.11 16.60 -6.09
CA TYR A 48 4.31 15.32 -6.79
C TYR A 48 5.00 14.28 -5.91
N SER A 49 5.93 14.69 -5.06
CA SER A 49 6.60 13.80 -4.10
C SER A 49 5.60 13.22 -3.09
N GLN A 50 4.80 14.07 -2.46
CA GLN A 50 3.75 13.65 -1.51
C GLN A 50 2.74 12.74 -2.19
N ARG A 51 2.24 13.12 -3.38
CA ARG A 51 1.29 12.31 -4.14
C ARG A 51 1.85 10.93 -4.49
N ARG A 52 3.14 10.83 -4.81
CA ARG A 52 3.79 9.55 -5.08
C ARG A 52 3.82 8.66 -3.85
N ILE A 53 4.09 9.23 -2.67
CA ILE A 53 4.06 8.50 -1.39
C ILE A 53 2.65 7.97 -1.12
N GLU A 54 1.62 8.80 -1.26
CA GLU A 54 0.22 8.37 -1.12
C GLU A 54 -0.13 7.19 -2.04
N ILE A 55 0.23 7.29 -3.33
CA ILE A 55 -0.03 6.23 -4.31
C ILE A 55 0.69 4.94 -3.92
N LEU A 56 1.97 5.03 -3.54
CA LEU A 56 2.75 3.87 -3.13
C LEU A 56 2.19 3.22 -1.88
N ASN A 57 1.77 4.01 -0.89
CA ASN A 57 1.13 3.50 0.32
C ASN A 57 -0.17 2.77 -0.04
N MET A 58 -1.06 3.38 -0.82
CA MET A 58 -2.31 2.77 -1.27
C MET A 58 -2.11 1.48 -2.07
N LEU A 59 -1.11 1.45 -2.96
CA LEU A 59 -0.76 0.26 -3.73
C LEU A 59 -0.24 -0.86 -2.82
N THR A 60 0.64 -0.52 -1.89
CA THR A 60 1.19 -1.47 -0.91
C THR A 60 0.06 -2.10 -0.09
N ASP A 61 -0.91 -1.29 0.30
CA ASP A 61 -2.08 -1.73 1.07
C ASP A 61 -2.96 -2.69 0.29
N SER A 62 -3.28 -2.30 -0.95
CA SER A 62 -4.09 -3.10 -1.86
C SER A 62 -3.42 -4.44 -2.15
N LEU A 63 -2.10 -4.46 -2.36
CA LEU A 63 -1.33 -5.69 -2.55
C LEU A 63 -1.33 -6.57 -1.30
N ALA A 64 -1.18 -5.97 -0.11
CA ALA A 64 -1.24 -6.71 1.15
C ALA A 64 -2.62 -7.36 1.36
N GLN A 65 -3.70 -6.62 1.04
CA GLN A 65 -5.07 -7.13 1.10
C GLN A 65 -5.27 -8.27 0.09
N MET A 66 -4.89 -8.07 -1.18
CA MET A 66 -5.01 -9.10 -2.22
C MET A 66 -4.25 -10.39 -1.86
N ARG A 67 -3.08 -10.25 -1.21
CA ARG A 67 -2.32 -11.40 -0.71
C ARG A 67 -3.05 -12.12 0.42
N LEU A 68 -3.74 -11.40 1.29
CA LEU A 68 -4.55 -11.99 2.36
C LEU A 68 -5.76 -12.73 1.77
N ASP A 69 -6.47 -12.09 0.84
CA ASP A 69 -7.64 -12.66 0.16
C ASP A 69 -7.26 -13.96 -0.57
N SER A 70 -6.11 -13.97 -1.25
CA SER A 70 -5.59 -15.18 -1.91
C SER A 70 -5.33 -16.33 -0.94
N LYS A 71 -4.89 -16.04 0.30
CA LYS A 71 -4.69 -17.07 1.33
C LYS A 71 -6.02 -17.63 1.82
N PHE A 72 -7.04 -16.80 1.98
CA PHE A 72 -8.38 -17.26 2.34
C PHE A 72 -8.97 -18.16 1.26
N LEU A 73 -8.84 -17.77 -0.01
CA LEU A 73 -9.32 -18.59 -1.12
C LEU A 73 -8.66 -19.97 -1.17
N LEU A 74 -7.34 -20.05 -0.93
CA LEU A 74 -6.63 -21.33 -0.88
C LEU A 74 -7.11 -22.18 0.30
N PHE A 75 -7.30 -21.57 1.47
CA PHE A 75 -7.83 -22.27 2.64
C PHE A 75 -9.23 -22.84 2.39
N ASP A 76 -10.14 -22.05 1.83
CA ASP A 76 -11.50 -22.50 1.52
C ASP A 76 -11.50 -23.64 0.48
N LEU A 77 -10.59 -23.59 -0.50
CA LEU A 77 -10.42 -24.65 -1.50
C LEU A 77 -9.95 -25.97 -0.86
N ASP A 78 -8.99 -25.89 0.06
CA ASP A 78 -8.47 -27.07 0.76
C ASP A 78 -9.55 -27.69 1.66
N MET A 79 -10.32 -26.87 2.37
CA MET A 79 -11.47 -27.32 3.18
C MET A 79 -12.52 -28.02 2.30
N THR A 80 -12.87 -27.42 1.15
CA THR A 80 -13.86 -28.00 0.22
C THR A 80 -13.38 -29.33 -0.37
N ARG A 81 -12.08 -29.47 -0.62
CA ARG A 81 -11.47 -30.73 -1.09
C ARG A 81 -11.56 -31.81 -0.02
N GLU A 82 -11.23 -31.46 1.22
CA GLU A 82 -11.31 -32.41 2.34
C GLU A 82 -12.75 -32.87 2.56
N GLU A 83 -13.73 -31.95 2.59
CA GLU A 83 -15.15 -32.29 2.73
C GLU A 83 -15.64 -33.22 1.60
N ARG A 84 -15.24 -32.94 0.36
CA ARG A 84 -15.54 -33.81 -0.78
C ARG A 84 -14.95 -35.20 -0.60
N ASP A 85 -13.68 -35.28 -0.20
CA ASP A 85 -12.98 -36.56 -0.06
C ASP A 85 -13.61 -37.41 1.05
N GLN A 86 -14.03 -36.78 2.16
CA GLN A 86 -14.82 -37.43 3.22
C GLN A 86 -16.18 -37.93 2.71
N ALA A 87 -16.89 -37.14 1.90
CA ALA A 87 -18.17 -37.54 1.33
C ALA A 87 -18.03 -38.74 0.36
N ILE A 88 -16.98 -38.77 -0.46
CA ILE A 88 -16.69 -39.90 -1.34
C ILE A 88 -16.43 -41.16 -0.53
N ALA A 89 -15.58 -41.08 0.50
CA ALA A 89 -15.28 -42.23 1.36
C ALA A 89 -16.53 -42.81 2.04
N GLN A 90 -17.46 -41.95 2.50
CA GLN A 90 -18.73 -42.39 3.08
C GLN A 90 -19.66 -43.07 2.06
N LEU A 91 -19.62 -42.66 0.80
CA LEU A 91 -20.40 -43.31 -0.26
C LEU A 91 -19.81 -44.68 -0.59
N GLU A 92 -18.49 -44.80 -0.70
CA GLU A 92 -17.80 -46.07 -0.91
C GLU A 92 -18.09 -47.06 0.22
N GLU A 93 -18.11 -46.61 1.48
CA GLU A 93 -18.46 -47.45 2.63
C GLU A 93 -19.92 -47.93 2.61
N ARG A 94 -20.84 -47.18 2.01
CA ARG A 94 -22.26 -47.55 1.92
C ARG A 94 -22.58 -48.50 0.75
N GLU A 95 -21.73 -48.54 -0.27
CA GLU A 95 -21.91 -49.42 -1.44
C GLU A 95 -21.36 -50.84 -1.19
N TRP A 96 -20.76 -51.09 -0.01
CA TRP A 96 -20.26 -52.40 0.44
C TRP A 96 -21.11 -53.03 1.55
#